data_AF-A0A9X7HJ81-F1
#
_entry.id   AF-A0A9X7HJ81-F1
#
_cell.length_a   1.000
_cell.length_b   1.000
_cell.length_c   1.000
_cell.angle_alpha   90.00
_cell.angle_beta   90.00
_cell.angle_gamma   90.00
#
_symmetry.space_group_name_H-M   'P 1'
#
loop_
_entity.id
_entity.type
_entity.pdbx_description
1 polymer ?
#
loop_
_entity_poly.entity_id
_entity_poly.type
_entity_poly.pdbx_seq_one_letter_code
_entity_poly.pdbx_strand_id
1 'polypeptide(L)'
;MQDKKTMIYAYFRANDRTERLLVDWGTLPALAIQHYYMNGDISQSIPPSGIEEVEITIYPNAVNYSERAWSIFGTNDKDVSRSFTVSYRNKKYILPLIEIVRSILAPNRFLLYRLFETNSFPQYFIEQYELNKLYLDFSSQYHRKYTKDPYLFQLVWLLTNSDLRQAFENTAYTFINRGVLRFDWLFKQPITVTAVVKSSVAGGTILRIKSVKNKKIPYKEISFTHPELMQNERTSVAKKYAFHSKQNDGIDEPEMKLMKAIIYIVFLVDL
;
A
#
# COMPACT_ATOMS: atom_id res chain seq x y z
N MET A 1 -12.72 10.02 -20.54
CA MET A 1 -12.85 11.11 -19.54
C MET A 1 -11.48 11.74 -19.32
N GLN A 2 -11.41 12.93 -18.72
CA GLN A 2 -10.14 13.57 -18.38
C GLN A 2 -9.77 13.18 -16.94
N ASP A 3 -8.64 12.47 -16.77
CA ASP A 3 -8.21 11.98 -15.46
C ASP A 3 -7.91 13.14 -14.50
N LYS A 4 -8.88 13.47 -13.63
CA LYS A 4 -8.63 14.21 -12.40
C LYS A 4 -7.88 13.28 -11.45
N LYS A 5 -6.56 13.20 -11.63
CA LYS A 5 -5.65 12.52 -10.70
C LYS A 5 -5.93 12.98 -9.28
N THR A 6 -6.17 12.04 -8.38
CA THR A 6 -6.14 12.32 -6.94
C THR A 6 -4.74 12.84 -6.59
N MET A 7 -4.69 13.99 -5.94
CA MET A 7 -3.49 14.56 -5.35
C MET A 7 -3.55 14.33 -3.83
N ILE A 8 -2.47 14.59 -3.10
CA ILE A 8 -2.44 14.66 -1.64
C ILE A 8 -1.49 15.76 -1.19
N TYR A 9 -1.71 16.34 -0.01
CA TYR A 9 -0.70 17.15 0.64
C TYR A 9 0.34 16.26 1.33
N ALA A 10 1.61 16.66 1.20
CA ALA A 10 2.76 16.02 1.79
C ALA A 10 3.64 17.11 2.41
N TYR A 11 3.99 16.98 3.69
CA TYR A 11 4.75 18.02 4.39
C TYR A 11 6.20 17.62 4.54
N PHE A 12 7.08 18.49 4.06
CA PHE A 12 8.51 18.28 3.95
C PHE A 12 9.23 19.32 4.81
N ARG A 13 9.99 18.89 5.82
CA ARG A 13 10.73 19.80 6.72
C ARG A 13 12.23 19.79 6.40
N ALA A 14 12.81 20.96 6.13
CA ALA A 14 14.24 21.16 5.92
C ALA A 14 14.66 22.52 6.50
N ASN A 15 15.86 22.60 7.08
CA ASN A 15 16.40 23.83 7.71
C ASN A 15 15.37 24.50 8.65
N ASP A 16 14.81 23.67 9.54
CA ASP A 16 13.73 23.93 10.49
C ASP A 16 12.36 24.39 9.95
N ARG A 17 12.24 24.76 8.66
CA ARG A 17 10.98 25.12 7.99
C ARG A 17 10.24 23.89 7.48
N THR A 18 8.92 23.85 7.66
CA THR A 18 8.03 22.80 7.14
C THR A 18 7.21 23.33 5.98
N GLU A 19 7.47 22.84 4.77
CA GLU A 19 6.76 23.22 3.55
C GLU A 19 5.68 22.20 3.19
N ARG A 20 4.55 22.66 2.62
CA ARG A 20 3.44 21.81 2.17
C ARG A 20 3.46 21.66 0.65
N LEU A 21 3.73 20.47 0.14
CA LEU A 21 3.71 20.15 -1.29
C LEU A 21 2.44 19.38 -1.66
N LEU A 22 1.85 19.71 -2.81
CA LEU A 22 0.74 18.94 -3.40
C LEU A 22 1.34 17.92 -4.38
N VAL A 23 1.21 16.63 -4.09
CA VAL A 23 1.83 15.53 -4.86
C VAL A 23 0.79 14.55 -5.42
N ASP A 24 1.11 13.88 -6.52
CA ASP A 24 0.24 12.87 -7.15
C ASP A 24 0.06 11.66 -6.20
N TRP A 25 -1.18 11.25 -5.90
CA TRP A 25 -1.50 10.09 -5.03
C TRP A 25 -0.74 8.82 -5.40
N GLY A 26 -0.44 8.63 -6.68
CA GLY A 26 0.36 7.52 -7.19
C GLY A 26 1.82 7.50 -6.71
N THR A 27 2.30 8.52 -6.01
CA THR A 27 3.62 8.57 -5.36
C THR A 27 3.66 7.92 -3.97
N LEU A 28 2.50 7.67 -3.34
CA LEU A 28 2.40 7.19 -1.96
C LEU A 28 3.32 5.99 -1.57
N PRO A 29 3.57 4.97 -2.42
CA PRO A 29 4.44 3.84 -2.04
C PRO A 29 5.91 4.24 -1.78
N ALA A 30 6.36 5.36 -2.36
CA ALA A 30 7.69 5.91 -2.17
C ALA A 30 7.82 6.74 -0.87
N LEU A 31 6.70 7.26 -0.38
CA LEU A 31 6.63 8.18 0.75
C LEU A 31 6.46 7.42 2.08
N ALA A 32 7.17 7.82 3.13
CA ALA A 32 7.17 7.13 4.43
C ALA A 32 7.21 8.12 5.61
N ILE A 33 6.53 7.75 6.71
CA ILE A 33 6.25 8.65 7.83
C ILE A 33 7.51 8.86 8.68
N GLN A 34 7.91 10.11 8.92
CA GLN A 34 9.13 10.50 9.66
C GLN A 34 10.45 10.03 9.01
N HIS A 35 10.42 9.56 7.76
CA HIS A 35 11.64 9.27 6.99
C HIS A 35 12.26 10.55 6.44
N TYR A 36 13.57 10.46 6.15
CA TYR A 36 14.38 11.47 5.49
C TYR A 36 14.58 11.16 4.02
N TYR A 37 14.61 12.22 3.22
CA TYR A 37 14.86 12.18 1.79
C TYR A 37 16.00 13.13 1.43
N MET A 38 16.77 12.76 0.41
CA MET A 38 17.97 13.49 -0.04
C MET A 38 17.83 13.88 -1.51
N ASN A 39 18.36 15.04 -1.88
CA ASN A 39 18.50 15.50 -3.27
C ASN A 39 17.19 15.56 -4.09
N GLY A 40 16.03 15.56 -3.43
CA GLY A 40 14.71 15.50 -4.06
C GLY A 40 14.28 14.10 -4.56
N ASP A 41 15.13 13.07 -4.38
CA ASP A 41 14.78 11.70 -4.73
C ASP A 41 13.85 11.09 -3.66
N ILE A 42 12.60 10.84 -4.03
CA ILE A 42 11.61 10.16 -3.17
C ILE A 42 11.68 8.63 -3.24
N SER A 43 12.48 8.04 -4.15
CA SER A 43 12.61 6.58 -4.26
C SER A 43 13.46 5.98 -3.14
N GLN A 44 14.40 6.75 -2.60
CA GLN A 44 15.27 6.37 -1.48
C GLN A 44 14.87 7.14 -0.22
N SER A 45 14.71 6.43 0.91
CA SER A 45 14.28 7.04 2.18
C SER A 45 15.07 6.46 3.34
N ILE A 46 15.68 7.32 4.15
CA ILE A 46 16.43 6.95 5.34
C ILE A 46 15.48 7.05 6.54
N PRO A 47 15.24 5.97 7.31
CA PRO A 47 14.33 6.03 8.45
C PRO A 47 14.95 6.83 9.63
N PRO A 48 14.14 7.27 10.61
CA PRO A 48 14.64 8.00 11.77
C PRO A 48 15.42 7.09 12.74
N SER A 49 16.17 7.69 13.66
CA SER A 49 16.79 6.97 14.78
C SER A 49 15.76 6.47 15.80
N GLY A 50 16.10 5.41 16.55
CA GLY A 50 15.22 4.81 17.55
C GLY A 50 14.08 3.97 16.96
N ILE A 51 14.37 3.23 15.88
CA ILE A 51 13.46 2.28 15.23
C ILE A 51 13.80 0.84 15.59
N GLU A 52 12.77 -0.01 15.65
CA GLU A 52 12.89 -1.47 15.64
C GLU A 52 12.23 -2.04 14.38
N GLU A 53 12.77 -3.13 13.83
CA GLU A 53 12.04 -3.97 12.88
C GLU A 53 11.40 -5.12 13.64
N VAL A 54 10.08 -5.28 13.50
CA VAL A 54 9.29 -6.27 14.23
C VAL A 54 8.29 -6.96 13.33
N GLU A 55 8.06 -8.25 13.61
CA GLU A 55 6.94 -9.00 13.05
C GLU A 55 5.73 -8.93 13.99
N ILE A 56 4.63 -8.39 13.48
CA ILE A 56 3.38 -8.15 14.21
C ILE A 56 2.27 -8.95 13.54
N THR A 57 1.61 -9.84 14.28
CA THR A 57 0.35 -10.46 13.84
C THR A 57 -0.81 -9.59 14.30
N ILE A 58 -1.47 -8.93 13.35
CA ILE A 58 -2.66 -8.11 13.57
C ILE A 58 -3.88 -9.04 13.60
N TYR A 59 -4.40 -9.34 14.79
CA TYR A 59 -5.60 -10.16 14.98
C TYR A 59 -6.86 -9.28 14.85
N PRO A 60 -7.92 -9.71 14.13
CA PRO A 60 -9.11 -8.89 13.85
C PRO A 60 -9.79 -8.30 15.09
N ASN A 61 -9.88 -9.09 16.16
CA ASN A 61 -10.48 -8.71 17.44
C ASN A 61 -9.56 -7.85 18.34
N ALA A 62 -8.34 -7.55 17.90
CA ALA A 62 -7.34 -6.77 18.64
C ALA A 62 -7.07 -5.39 18.01
N VAL A 63 -7.92 -4.95 17.08
CA VAL A 63 -7.80 -3.68 16.34
C VAL A 63 -8.90 -2.71 16.75
N ASN A 64 -8.54 -1.47 17.09
CA ASN A 64 -9.49 -0.40 17.41
C ASN A 64 -9.20 0.83 16.53
N TYR A 65 -10.21 1.33 15.82
CA TYR A 65 -10.07 2.57 15.04
C TYR A 65 -9.98 3.80 15.96
N SER A 66 -9.21 4.82 15.54
CA SER A 66 -8.99 6.04 16.31
C SER A 66 -8.72 7.24 15.41
N GLU A 67 -9.34 8.37 15.75
CA GLU A 67 -9.13 9.67 15.14
C GLU A 67 -8.53 10.63 16.19
N ARG A 68 -7.52 11.41 15.81
CA ARG A 68 -6.89 12.38 16.70
C ARG A 68 -6.58 13.68 15.95
N ALA A 69 -7.11 14.79 16.46
CA ALA A 69 -6.74 16.13 16.00
C ALA A 69 -5.21 16.33 16.15
N TRP A 70 -4.60 16.81 15.06
CA TRP A 70 -3.15 16.96 14.91
C TRP A 70 -2.84 18.37 14.42
N SER A 71 -1.69 18.91 14.83
CA SER A 71 -1.15 20.17 14.32
C SER A 71 0.22 19.88 13.74
N ILE A 72 0.45 20.33 12.51
CA ILE A 72 1.65 19.94 11.76
C ILE A 72 2.82 20.81 12.20
N PHE A 73 3.90 20.16 12.65
CA PHE A 73 4.99 20.86 13.32
C PHE A 73 5.63 21.91 12.40
N GLY A 74 5.71 23.16 12.85
CA GLY A 74 6.28 24.28 12.10
C GLY A 74 5.30 24.95 11.13
N THR A 75 4.01 24.59 11.14
CA THR A 75 2.96 25.26 10.35
C THR A 75 1.74 25.59 11.22
N ASN A 76 0.79 26.35 10.67
CA ASN A 76 -0.53 26.58 11.28
C ASN A 76 -1.55 25.50 10.91
N ASP A 77 -1.16 24.52 10.08
CA ASP A 77 -2.07 23.52 9.53
C ASP A 77 -2.54 22.52 10.61
N LYS A 78 -3.83 22.20 10.56
CA LYS A 78 -4.50 21.26 11.46
C LYS A 78 -5.24 20.23 10.64
N ASP A 79 -5.19 18.98 11.08
CA ASP A 79 -5.74 17.82 10.37
C ASP A 79 -6.15 16.72 11.38
N VAL A 80 -6.78 15.64 10.91
CA VAL A 80 -7.20 14.51 11.73
C VAL A 80 -6.35 13.28 11.40
N SER A 81 -5.46 12.92 12.31
CA SER A 81 -4.70 11.68 12.22
C SER A 81 -5.64 10.48 12.40
N ARG A 82 -5.73 9.64 11.35
CA ARG A 82 -6.53 8.41 11.34
C ARG A 82 -5.62 7.19 11.45
N SER A 83 -5.87 6.36 12.46
CA SER A 83 -5.04 5.20 12.75
C SER A 83 -5.82 4.11 13.47
N PHE A 84 -5.28 2.90 13.44
CA PHE A 84 -5.78 1.77 14.20
C PHE A 84 -4.79 1.44 15.33
N THR A 85 -5.29 1.28 16.55
CA THR A 85 -4.52 0.74 17.67
C THR A 85 -4.59 -0.78 17.61
N VAL A 86 -3.44 -1.43 17.36
CA VAL A 86 -3.27 -2.89 17.34
C VAL A 86 -2.65 -3.33 18.66
N SER A 87 -3.24 -4.32 19.33
CA SER A 87 -2.67 -4.93 20.54
C SER A 87 -1.98 -6.26 20.20
N TYR A 88 -0.68 -6.38 20.50
CA TYR A 88 0.11 -7.59 20.20
C TYR A 88 1.23 -7.78 21.24
N ARG A 89 1.34 -8.98 21.83
CA ARG A 89 2.32 -9.33 22.88
C ARG A 89 2.40 -8.28 24.01
N ASN A 90 1.25 -7.85 24.53
CA ASN A 90 1.08 -6.80 25.56
C ASN A 90 1.61 -5.39 25.19
N LYS A 91 2.17 -5.19 23.99
CA LYS A 91 2.45 -3.88 23.40
C LYS A 91 1.22 -3.36 22.62
N LYS A 92 1.05 -2.03 22.56
CA LYS A 92 0.08 -1.33 21.70
C LYS A 92 0.82 -0.61 20.58
N TYR A 93 0.46 -0.91 19.34
CA TYR A 93 1.03 -0.32 18.14
C TYR A 93 0.02 0.61 17.47
N ILE A 94 0.41 1.85 17.21
CA ILE A 94 -0.35 2.76 16.35
C ILE A 94 0.00 2.42 14.90
N LEU A 95 -1.02 2.00 14.15
CA LEU A 95 -0.95 1.70 12.72
C LEU A 95 -1.69 2.81 11.94
N PRO A 96 -0.98 3.78 11.33
CA PRO A 96 -1.62 4.82 10.54
C PRO A 96 -2.44 4.22 9.39
N LEU A 97 -3.63 4.77 9.12
CA LEU A 97 -4.53 4.23 8.08
C LEU A 97 -3.85 4.16 6.71
N ILE A 98 -3.01 5.14 6.41
CA ILE A 98 -2.23 5.24 5.18
C ILE A 98 -1.21 4.08 4.98
N GLU A 99 -0.74 3.45 6.06
CA GLU A 99 0.13 2.26 5.99
C GLU A 99 -0.63 1.03 5.49
N ILE A 100 -1.88 0.86 5.92
CA ILE A 100 -2.76 -0.20 5.44
C ILE A 100 -3.08 0.03 3.96
N VAL A 101 -3.33 1.29 3.56
CA VAL A 101 -3.52 1.65 2.16
C VAL A 101 -2.31 1.26 1.31
N ARG A 102 -1.11 1.77 1.63
CA ARG A 102 0.08 1.58 0.77
C ARG A 102 0.77 0.20 0.89
N SER A 103 0.25 -0.70 1.73
CA SER A 103 0.91 -1.99 2.01
C SER A 103 -0.01 -3.22 1.97
N ILE A 104 -1.32 -3.03 2.19
CA ILE A 104 -2.31 -4.12 2.27
C ILE A 104 -3.36 -3.97 1.15
N LEU A 105 -4.02 -2.81 1.05
CA LEU A 105 -5.09 -2.55 0.07
C LEU A 105 -4.53 -2.25 -1.33
N ALA A 106 -3.64 -1.27 -1.42
CA ALA A 106 -3.18 -0.65 -2.66
C ALA A 106 -1.66 -0.34 -2.68
N PRO A 107 -0.79 -1.36 -2.62
CA PRO A 107 0.67 -1.15 -2.61
C PRO A 107 1.29 -0.85 -3.99
N ASN A 108 0.49 -0.47 -5.00
CA ASN A 108 0.99 -0.07 -6.31
C ASN A 108 0.08 0.99 -6.96
N ARG A 109 0.64 1.74 -7.91
CA ARG A 109 -0.03 2.90 -8.55
C ARG A 109 -1.31 2.56 -9.33
N PHE A 110 -1.49 1.33 -9.80
CA PHE A 110 -2.77 0.91 -10.40
C PHE A 110 -3.85 0.83 -9.31
N LEU A 111 -3.61 0.02 -8.27
CA LEU A 111 -4.57 -0.15 -7.17
C LEU A 111 -4.85 1.17 -6.42
N LEU A 112 -3.87 2.08 -6.35
CA LEU A 112 -4.05 3.38 -5.69
C LEU A 112 -5.10 4.26 -6.36
N TYR A 113 -5.10 4.42 -7.68
CA TYR A 113 -6.16 5.19 -8.34
C TYR A 113 -7.51 4.48 -8.27
N ARG A 114 -7.52 3.15 -8.46
CA ARG A 114 -8.74 2.34 -8.39
C ARG A 114 -9.41 2.33 -7.00
N LEU A 115 -8.66 2.63 -5.92
CA LEU A 115 -9.18 2.76 -4.55
C LEU A 115 -10.27 3.85 -4.39
N PHE A 116 -10.32 4.82 -5.32
CA PHE A 116 -11.29 5.92 -5.31
C PHE A 116 -12.35 5.81 -6.41
N GLU A 117 -12.43 4.67 -7.10
CA GLU A 117 -13.32 4.46 -8.25
C GLU A 117 -14.24 3.25 -8.04
N THR A 118 -15.53 3.51 -7.89
CA THR A 118 -16.56 2.47 -7.74
C THR A 118 -16.66 1.57 -8.97
N ASN A 119 -16.62 0.25 -8.75
CA ASN A 119 -16.75 -0.79 -9.78
C ASN A 119 -15.82 -0.59 -11.01
N SER A 120 -14.55 -0.27 -10.75
CA SER A 120 -13.58 0.06 -11.79
C SER A 120 -12.92 -1.14 -12.47
N PHE A 121 -12.74 -2.26 -11.76
CA PHE A 121 -12.03 -3.45 -12.27
C PHE A 121 -12.55 -4.04 -13.60
N PRO A 122 -13.86 -4.09 -13.92
CA PRO A 122 -14.36 -4.62 -15.20
C PRO A 122 -13.85 -3.88 -16.46
N GLN A 123 -13.30 -2.68 -16.33
CA GLN A 123 -12.65 -1.96 -17.44
C GLN A 123 -11.25 -2.51 -17.75
N TYR A 124 -10.63 -3.21 -16.80
CA TYR A 124 -9.24 -3.65 -16.79
C TYR A 124 -9.08 -5.16 -16.90
N PHE A 125 -10.01 -5.95 -16.37
CA PHE A 125 -10.01 -7.41 -16.54
C PHE A 125 -11.38 -8.04 -16.29
N ILE A 126 -11.57 -9.23 -16.85
CA ILE A 126 -12.66 -10.16 -16.50
C ILE A 126 -12.09 -11.25 -15.57
N GLU A 127 -12.81 -11.53 -14.49
CA GLU A 127 -12.48 -12.58 -13.52
C GLU A 127 -13.24 -13.87 -13.85
N GLN A 128 -12.55 -15.00 -13.96
CA GLN A 128 -13.14 -16.33 -14.20
C GLN A 128 -12.70 -17.31 -13.11
N TYR A 129 -13.67 -17.88 -12.40
CA TYR A 129 -13.46 -18.71 -11.22
C TYR A 129 -13.80 -20.18 -11.50
N GLU A 130 -12.79 -21.04 -11.40
CA GLU A 130 -12.87 -22.50 -11.64
C GLU A 130 -12.39 -23.29 -10.40
N LEU A 131 -12.62 -24.60 -10.38
CA LEU A 131 -12.23 -25.46 -9.25
C LEU A 131 -10.70 -25.47 -9.07
N ASN A 132 -10.21 -24.90 -7.97
CA ASN A 132 -8.78 -24.65 -7.68
C ASN A 132 -8.05 -23.72 -8.68
N LYS A 133 -8.77 -23.02 -9.57
CA LYS A 133 -8.17 -22.17 -10.59
C LYS A 133 -8.82 -20.79 -10.69
N LEU A 134 -7.99 -19.76 -10.81
CA LEU A 134 -8.40 -18.41 -11.21
C LEU A 134 -7.82 -18.09 -12.59
N TYR A 135 -8.66 -17.53 -13.46
CA TYR A 135 -8.23 -16.94 -14.72
C TYR A 135 -8.60 -15.44 -14.79
N LEU A 136 -7.67 -14.62 -15.29
CA LEU A 136 -7.86 -13.18 -15.50
C LEU A 136 -7.64 -12.82 -16.97
N ASP A 137 -8.65 -12.29 -17.65
CA ASP A 137 -8.49 -11.77 -19.01
C ASP A 137 -8.30 -10.26 -18.97
N PHE A 138 -7.07 -9.78 -19.14
CA PHE A 138 -6.74 -8.36 -19.04
C PHE A 138 -7.08 -7.59 -20.32
N SER A 139 -7.73 -6.43 -20.18
CA SER A 139 -7.94 -5.48 -21.28
C SER A 139 -6.66 -4.71 -21.60
N SER A 140 -6.62 -4.04 -22.75
CA SER A 140 -5.54 -3.12 -23.11
C SER A 140 -5.44 -1.85 -22.24
N GLN A 141 -6.41 -1.63 -21.33
CA GLN A 141 -6.33 -0.56 -20.32
C GLN A 141 -5.51 -0.99 -19.09
N TYR A 142 -5.41 -2.30 -18.83
CA TYR A 142 -4.44 -2.81 -17.89
C TYR A 142 -3.06 -2.78 -18.55
N HIS A 143 -2.06 -2.28 -17.83
CA HIS A 143 -0.73 -2.09 -18.39
C HIS A 143 0.18 -3.25 -17.97
N ARG A 144 0.78 -3.93 -18.94
CA ARG A 144 1.57 -5.17 -18.80
C ARG A 144 2.58 -5.18 -17.65
N LYS A 145 3.13 -4.02 -17.25
CA LYS A 145 4.06 -3.98 -16.09
C LYS A 145 3.46 -4.52 -14.79
N TYR A 146 2.13 -4.50 -14.65
CA TYR A 146 1.42 -5.01 -13.48
C TYR A 146 1.01 -6.50 -13.60
N THR A 147 1.31 -7.20 -14.70
CA THR A 147 1.16 -8.68 -14.76
C THR A 147 2.37 -9.42 -14.19
N LYS A 148 3.46 -8.71 -13.83
CA LYS A 148 4.61 -9.29 -13.12
C LYS A 148 4.21 -9.80 -11.75
N ASP A 149 4.77 -10.93 -11.34
CA ASP A 149 4.38 -11.73 -10.18
C ASP A 149 4.10 -10.93 -8.89
N PRO A 150 4.92 -9.95 -8.46
CA PRO A 150 4.65 -9.21 -7.21
C PRO A 150 3.38 -8.37 -7.26
N TYR A 151 3.01 -7.85 -8.45
CA TYR A 151 1.80 -7.07 -8.66
C TYR A 151 0.59 -7.97 -8.91
N LEU A 152 0.77 -9.03 -9.72
CA LEU A 152 -0.28 -10.01 -10.01
C LEU A 152 -0.70 -10.78 -8.74
N PHE A 153 0.25 -11.23 -7.93
CA PHE A 153 -0.02 -11.93 -6.67
C PHE A 153 -0.72 -11.01 -5.65
N GLN A 154 -0.38 -9.71 -5.62
CA GLN A 154 -1.14 -8.73 -4.83
C GLN A 154 -2.58 -8.57 -5.35
N LEU A 155 -2.77 -8.42 -6.66
CA LEU A 155 -4.11 -8.28 -7.25
C LEU A 155 -4.96 -9.51 -6.95
N VAL A 156 -4.45 -10.72 -7.16
CA VAL A 156 -5.17 -11.95 -6.85
C VAL A 156 -5.46 -12.08 -5.36
N TRP A 157 -4.52 -11.72 -4.47
CA TRP A 157 -4.79 -11.72 -3.04
C TRP A 157 -5.90 -10.72 -2.64
N LEU A 158 -5.98 -9.56 -3.30
CA LEU A 158 -7.09 -8.61 -3.14
C LEU A 158 -8.42 -9.20 -3.64
N LEU A 159 -8.48 -9.69 -4.87
CA LEU A 159 -9.71 -10.21 -5.50
C LEU A 159 -10.28 -11.43 -4.78
N THR A 160 -9.41 -12.32 -4.29
CA THR A 160 -9.79 -13.64 -3.72
C THR A 160 -9.97 -13.64 -2.20
N ASN A 161 -9.73 -12.51 -1.54
CA ASN A 161 -10.03 -12.30 -0.12
C ASN A 161 -11.21 -11.34 0.01
N SER A 162 -12.40 -11.90 0.27
CA SER A 162 -13.67 -11.17 0.34
C SER A 162 -13.61 -9.91 1.19
N ASP A 163 -12.93 -9.98 2.34
CA ASP A 163 -12.90 -8.91 3.32
C ASP A 163 -11.95 -7.78 2.90
N LEU A 164 -10.86 -8.16 2.22
CA LEU A 164 -9.88 -7.23 1.67
C LEU A 164 -10.45 -6.50 0.45
N ARG A 165 -11.18 -7.22 -0.42
CA ARG A 165 -11.97 -6.65 -1.51
C ARG A 165 -13.05 -5.71 -1.00
N GLN A 166 -13.84 -6.12 -0.01
CA GLN A 166 -14.90 -5.30 0.56
C GLN A 166 -14.35 -4.02 1.21
N ALA A 167 -13.22 -4.08 1.93
CA ALA A 167 -12.58 -2.88 2.47
C ALA A 167 -12.08 -1.92 1.36
N PHE A 168 -11.53 -2.45 0.27
CA PHE A 168 -11.11 -1.67 -0.90
C PHE A 168 -12.30 -0.97 -1.57
N GLU A 169 -13.35 -1.72 -1.90
CA GLU A 169 -14.55 -1.20 -2.58
C GLU A 169 -15.35 -0.23 -1.67
N ASN A 170 -15.44 -0.49 -0.36
CA ASN A 170 -16.04 0.43 0.60
C ASN A 170 -15.21 1.72 0.80
N THR A 171 -13.89 1.70 0.54
CA THR A 171 -13.06 2.92 0.61
C THR A 171 -13.46 3.89 -0.50
N ALA A 172 -13.66 3.40 -1.73
CA ALA A 172 -14.15 4.23 -2.84
C ALA A 172 -15.50 4.87 -2.52
N TYR A 173 -16.46 4.07 -2.05
CA TYR A 173 -17.79 4.55 -1.65
C TYR A 173 -17.70 5.59 -0.52
N THR A 174 -16.89 5.35 0.51
CA THR A 174 -16.75 6.29 1.64
C THR A 174 -16.11 7.61 1.22
N PHE A 175 -15.05 7.54 0.41
CA PHE A 175 -14.34 8.71 -0.10
C PHE A 175 -15.26 9.58 -0.99
N ILE A 176 -15.96 8.98 -1.96
CA ILE A 176 -16.86 9.72 -2.86
C ILE A 176 -17.99 10.44 -2.10
N ASN A 177 -18.55 9.81 -1.06
CA ASN A 177 -19.67 10.38 -0.30
C ASN A 177 -19.26 11.33 0.85
N ARG A 178 -17.97 11.38 1.24
CA ARG A 178 -17.52 12.17 2.40
C ARG A 178 -16.30 13.07 2.15
N GLY A 179 -15.62 12.95 1.01
CA GLY A 179 -14.31 13.58 0.73
C GLY A 179 -13.12 12.96 1.49
N VAL A 180 -13.39 12.18 2.54
CA VAL A 180 -12.42 11.73 3.55
C VAL A 180 -11.94 10.31 3.30
N LEU A 181 -10.64 10.06 3.46
CA LEU A 181 -10.06 8.72 3.39
C LEU A 181 -10.28 7.97 4.72
N ARG A 182 -11.36 7.17 4.77
CA ARG A 182 -11.71 6.32 5.92
C ARG A 182 -12.31 4.99 5.47
N PHE A 183 -12.00 3.93 6.21
CA PHE A 183 -12.63 2.61 6.15
C PHE A 183 -12.57 1.96 7.54
N ASP A 184 -13.46 1.00 7.80
CA ASP A 184 -13.45 0.20 9.03
C ASP A 184 -12.61 -1.09 8.85
N TRP A 185 -12.15 -1.70 9.94
CA TRP A 185 -11.34 -2.92 9.86
C TRP A 185 -12.21 -4.16 9.61
N LEU A 186 -12.38 -4.54 8.34
CA LEU A 186 -13.25 -5.65 7.94
C LEU A 186 -12.57 -7.03 7.88
N PHE A 187 -11.23 -7.09 7.95
CA PHE A 187 -10.47 -8.33 7.71
C PHE A 187 -10.71 -9.37 8.80
N LYS A 188 -11.29 -10.54 8.47
CA LYS A 188 -11.61 -11.62 9.43
C LYS A 188 -10.47 -12.62 9.64
N GLN A 189 -9.41 -12.57 8.82
CA GLN A 189 -8.19 -13.35 9.02
C GLN A 189 -7.07 -12.49 9.61
N PRO A 190 -6.25 -13.00 10.55
CA PRO A 190 -5.10 -12.27 11.05
C PRO A 190 -4.09 -11.95 9.95
N ILE A 191 -3.55 -10.73 9.93
CA ILE A 191 -2.54 -10.29 8.97
C ILE A 191 -1.19 -10.16 9.68
N THR A 192 -0.18 -10.90 9.24
CA THR A 192 1.18 -10.85 9.80
C THR A 192 2.05 -9.95 8.93
N VAL A 193 2.60 -8.90 9.53
CA VAL A 193 3.40 -7.88 8.84
C VAL A 193 4.79 -7.76 9.46
N THR A 194 5.79 -7.57 8.61
CA THR A 194 7.10 -7.04 9.03
C THR A 194 7.05 -5.52 8.92
N ALA A 195 7.31 -4.81 10.02
CA ALA A 195 7.13 -3.37 10.12
C ALA A 195 8.33 -2.69 10.78
N VAL A 196 8.69 -1.51 10.26
CA VAL A 196 9.56 -0.54 10.93
C VAL A 196 8.71 0.26 11.89
N VAL A 197 9.03 0.18 13.18
CA VAL A 197 8.29 0.81 14.28
C VAL A 197 9.20 1.79 15.00
N LYS A 198 8.68 2.98 15.32
CA LYS A 198 9.31 3.89 16.29
C LYS A 198 8.91 3.44 17.69
N SER A 199 9.87 2.89 18.43
CA SER A 199 9.63 2.20 19.70
C SER A 199 9.24 3.13 20.84
N SER A 200 8.54 2.57 21.82
CA SER A 200 8.24 3.15 23.13
C SER A 200 8.05 2.03 24.15
N VAL A 201 8.10 2.35 25.45
CA VAL A 201 7.92 1.35 26.52
C VAL A 201 6.59 0.58 26.40
N ALA A 202 5.53 1.24 25.91
CA ALA A 202 4.19 0.66 25.74
C ALA A 202 3.95 -0.02 24.36
N GLY A 203 4.91 0.01 23.44
CA GLY A 203 4.74 -0.43 22.05
C GLY A 203 5.39 0.53 21.06
N GLY A 204 4.62 1.19 20.20
CA GLY A 204 5.19 2.20 19.28
C GLY A 204 4.26 2.64 18.16
N THR A 205 4.81 3.39 17.21
CA THR A 205 4.11 3.78 15.96
C THR A 205 4.75 3.08 14.77
N ILE A 206 3.96 2.38 13.97
CA ILE A 206 4.41 1.80 12.69
C ILE A 206 4.64 2.96 11.71
N LEU A 207 5.89 3.13 11.27
CA LEU A 207 6.30 4.14 10.29
C LEU A 207 6.26 3.60 8.85
N ARG A 208 6.51 2.29 8.70
CA ARG A 208 6.48 1.59 7.41
C ARG A 208 6.19 0.10 7.58
N ILE A 209 5.18 -0.44 6.92
CA ILE A 209 5.12 -1.89 6.67
C ILE A 209 6.10 -2.22 5.52
N LYS A 210 7.01 -3.17 5.75
CA LYS A 210 7.94 -3.70 4.73
C LYS A 210 7.31 -4.82 3.90
N SER A 211 6.61 -5.75 4.56
CA SER A 211 5.95 -6.88 3.88
C SER A 211 4.77 -7.43 4.66
N VAL A 212 3.87 -8.12 3.96
CA VAL A 212 2.79 -8.94 4.54
C VAL A 212 3.15 -10.40 4.27
N LYS A 213 3.35 -11.18 5.34
CA LYS A 213 3.94 -12.53 5.30
C LYS A 213 2.94 -13.64 4.95
N ASN A 214 1.69 -13.51 5.41
CA ASN A 214 0.71 -14.60 5.40
C ASN A 214 -0.42 -14.41 4.37
N LYS A 215 -0.10 -13.87 3.19
CA LYS A 215 -1.04 -13.75 2.07
C LYS A 215 -1.46 -15.16 1.60
N LYS A 216 -2.74 -15.50 1.75
CA LYS A 216 -3.33 -16.77 1.29
C LYS A 216 -4.16 -16.52 0.04
N ILE A 217 -3.97 -17.34 -0.99
CA ILE A 217 -4.81 -17.39 -2.19
C ILE A 217 -5.40 -18.81 -2.24
N PRO A 218 -6.74 -18.99 -2.36
CA PRO A 218 -7.38 -20.31 -2.29
C PRO A 218 -7.36 -21.09 -3.62
N TYR A 219 -6.43 -20.76 -4.53
CA TYR A 219 -6.32 -21.33 -5.87
C TYR A 219 -4.91 -21.90 -6.09
N LYS A 220 -4.82 -23.08 -6.72
CA LYS A 220 -3.57 -23.78 -7.04
C LYS A 220 -2.97 -23.32 -8.36
N GLU A 221 -3.83 -22.93 -9.30
CA GLU A 221 -3.43 -22.31 -10.57
C GLU A 221 -3.97 -20.88 -10.63
N ILE A 222 -3.08 -19.95 -10.94
CA ILE A 222 -3.43 -18.59 -11.38
C ILE A 222 -2.94 -18.50 -12.83
N SER A 223 -3.83 -18.18 -13.76
CA SER A 223 -3.47 -17.93 -15.16
C SER A 223 -4.13 -16.67 -15.74
N PHE A 224 -3.56 -16.13 -16.82
CA PHE A 224 -4.07 -14.90 -17.43
C PHE A 224 -3.76 -14.75 -18.92
N THR A 225 -4.47 -13.83 -19.58
CA THR A 225 -4.21 -13.31 -20.93
C THR A 225 -4.01 -11.80 -20.90
N HIS A 226 -3.26 -11.25 -21.86
CA HIS A 226 -3.02 -9.81 -21.99
C HIS A 226 -2.67 -9.45 -23.45
N PRO A 227 -3.32 -8.44 -24.08
CA PRO A 227 -3.09 -8.08 -25.49
C PRO A 227 -1.62 -7.82 -25.84
N GLU A 228 -0.90 -7.04 -25.02
CA GLU A 228 0.55 -6.80 -25.19
C GLU A 228 1.42 -8.07 -25.18
N LEU A 229 0.97 -9.20 -24.62
CA LEU A 229 1.70 -10.47 -24.69
C LEU A 229 1.39 -11.17 -26.02
N MET A 230 0.10 -11.33 -26.34
CA MET A 230 -0.35 -12.06 -27.53
C MET A 230 0.11 -11.39 -28.85
N GLN A 231 0.24 -10.06 -28.88
CA GLN A 231 0.76 -9.35 -30.06
C GLN A 231 2.24 -9.66 -30.37
N ASN A 232 3.03 -10.07 -29.38
CA ASN A 232 4.42 -10.49 -29.57
C ASN A 232 4.55 -11.98 -29.96
N GLU A 233 3.45 -12.76 -29.89
CA GLU A 233 3.42 -14.22 -30.07
C GLU A 233 2.80 -14.63 -31.42
N ARG A 234 3.25 -14.03 -32.54
CA ARG A 234 2.88 -14.45 -33.90
C ARG A 234 3.53 -15.79 -34.34
N THR A 235 3.60 -16.77 -33.44
CA THR A 235 4.04 -18.14 -33.73
C THR A 235 3.45 -19.14 -32.73
N SER A 236 2.50 -19.95 -33.21
CA SER A 236 2.00 -21.24 -32.68
C SER A 236 1.79 -21.44 -31.15
N VAL A 237 0.53 -21.76 -30.82
CA VAL A 237 -0.01 -22.26 -29.54
C VAL A 237 -0.12 -21.21 -28.42
N ALA A 238 -1.37 -20.82 -28.12
CA ALA A 238 -1.70 -19.93 -27.01
C ALA A 238 -1.36 -20.58 -25.65
N LYS A 239 -0.34 -20.07 -24.97
CA LYS A 239 0.08 -20.54 -23.64
C LYS A 239 -0.64 -19.75 -22.55
N LYS A 240 -1.44 -20.45 -21.74
CA LYS A 240 -1.93 -19.89 -20.47
C LYS A 240 -0.74 -19.72 -19.52
N TYR A 241 -0.47 -18.49 -19.11
CA TYR A 241 0.65 -18.16 -18.21
C TYR A 241 0.32 -18.60 -16.77
N ALA A 242 0.65 -19.85 -16.41
CA ALA A 242 0.38 -20.42 -15.09
C ALA A 242 1.51 -20.10 -14.08
N PHE A 243 1.15 -19.52 -12.93
CA PHE A 243 2.08 -19.25 -11.82
C PHE A 243 2.10 -20.37 -10.77
N HIS A 244 3.29 -20.69 -10.24
CA HIS A 244 3.50 -21.62 -9.12
C HIS A 244 4.42 -20.99 -8.06
N SER A 245 3.96 -20.96 -6.81
CA SER A 245 4.64 -20.28 -5.70
C SER A 245 5.96 -20.93 -5.28
N LYS A 246 6.99 -20.11 -5.04
CA LYS A 246 8.29 -20.46 -4.41
C LYS A 246 8.76 -19.31 -3.51
N GLN A 247 9.72 -19.56 -2.60
CA GLN A 247 10.16 -18.61 -1.55
C GLN A 247 11.69 -18.41 -1.49
N ASN A 248 12.10 -17.38 -0.72
CA ASN A 248 13.42 -17.08 -0.11
C ASN A 248 14.42 -16.13 -0.85
N ASP A 249 14.93 -15.15 -0.04
CA ASP A 249 16.29 -14.61 0.19
C ASP A 249 17.30 -14.47 -0.98
N GLY A 250 18.19 -13.47 -1.13
CA GLY A 250 18.64 -12.26 -0.39
C GLY A 250 19.77 -11.57 -1.24
N ILE A 251 20.68 -10.66 -0.84
CA ILE A 251 21.02 -9.85 0.36
C ILE A 251 21.74 -8.54 -0.13
N ASP A 252 21.79 -7.47 0.66
CA ASP A 252 22.47 -6.16 0.46
C ASP A 252 24.04 -6.24 0.48
N GLU A 253 24.91 -5.23 0.29
CA GLU A 253 24.85 -3.73 0.31
C GLU A 253 25.67 -3.13 -0.90
N PRO A 254 26.62 -2.12 -0.91
CA PRO A 254 27.21 -1.19 0.09
C PRO A 254 27.16 0.33 -0.30
N GLU A 255 28.05 1.19 0.25
CA GLU A 255 27.99 2.67 0.23
C GLU A 255 28.63 3.44 -0.96
N MET A 256 28.17 4.69 -1.16
CA MET A 256 29.01 5.83 -1.59
C MET A 256 28.60 7.14 -0.86
N LYS A 257 29.58 7.97 -0.45
CA LYS A 257 29.34 9.23 0.28
C LYS A 257 28.93 10.40 -0.63
N LEU A 258 27.96 11.20 -0.17
CA LEU A 258 27.82 12.63 -0.54
C LEU A 258 27.19 13.43 0.61
N MET A 259 27.39 14.76 0.64
CA MET A 259 26.82 15.65 1.66
C MET A 259 25.28 15.68 1.59
N LYS A 260 24.63 15.83 2.77
CA LYS A 260 23.20 15.57 2.93
C LYS A 260 22.41 16.87 3.15
N ALA A 261 21.52 17.20 2.22
CA ALA A 261 20.31 17.96 2.56
C ALA A 261 19.30 16.98 3.19
N ILE A 262 18.87 17.24 4.42
CA ILE A 262 17.98 16.35 5.17
C ILE A 262 16.56 16.89 5.13
N ILE A 263 15.67 16.21 4.39
CA ILE A 263 14.26 16.58 4.27
C ILE A 263 13.40 15.54 5.00
N TYR A 264 12.85 15.89 6.18
CA TYR A 264 11.91 15.03 6.91
C TYR A 264 10.55 15.00 6.20
N ILE A 265 9.87 13.85 6.12
CA ILE A 265 8.44 13.80 5.81
C ILE A 265 7.61 13.73 7.09
N VAL A 266 6.68 14.68 7.26
CA VAL A 266 5.58 14.63 8.24
C VAL A 266 4.30 14.35 7.47
N PHE A 267 3.92 13.08 7.33
CA PHE A 267 2.67 12.76 6.66
C PHE A 267 1.45 12.87 7.59
N LEU A 268 0.49 13.67 7.17
CA LEU A 268 -0.91 13.28 7.19
C LEU A 268 -1.51 13.47 5.79
N VAL A 269 -2.47 12.62 5.47
CA VAL A 269 -3.37 12.78 4.34
C VAL A 269 -4.78 12.86 4.90
N ASP A 270 -5.44 13.97 4.59
CA ASP A 270 -6.81 13.96 4.11
C ASP A 270 -6.91 15.00 2.98
N LEU A 271 -8.07 15.10 2.32
CA LEU A 271 -8.29 15.92 1.11
C LEU A 271 -9.45 16.92 1.28
#